data_AF-A0A200PTH5-F1
#
_entry.id   AF-A0A200PTH5-F1
#
_cell.length_a   1.000
_cell.length_b   1.000
_cell.length_c   1.000
_cell.angle_alpha   90.00
_cell.angle_beta   90.00
_cell.angle_gamma   90.00
#
_symmetry.space_group_name_H-M   'P 1'
#
loop_
_entity.id
_entity.type
_entity.pdbx_description
1 polymer ?
#
loop_
_entity_poly.entity_id
_entity_poly.type
_entity_poly.pdbx_seq_one_letter_code
_entity_poly.pdbx_strand_id
1 'polypeptide(L)'
;MIIQWEVACQACSREGHDSINCSWVYTRCRKPSYNGIRKLLRSSQPTSLGKKCFTCQHPTCNGFQWFEEQLIEWVLHQLNILMEMVVLGVGQPITGSKHSHGEIPHVRSQTVKGRES
;
A
#
# COMPACT_ATOMS: atom_id res chain seq x y z
N MET A 1 -15.42 27.27 -11.34
CA MET A 1 -14.11 26.83 -10.84
C MET A 1 -14.38 25.94 -9.62
N ILE A 2 -14.41 24.61 -9.79
CA ILE A 2 -14.61 23.68 -8.68
C ILE A 2 -13.21 23.38 -8.12
N ILE A 3 -12.94 23.81 -6.90
CA ILE A 3 -11.72 23.46 -6.19
C ILE A 3 -11.89 22.00 -5.74
N GLN A 4 -11.22 21.07 -6.42
CA GLN A 4 -11.04 19.72 -5.90
C GLN A 4 -10.09 19.83 -4.70
N TRP A 5 -10.63 20.03 -3.50
CA TRP A 5 -9.88 19.70 -2.28
C TRP A 5 -9.67 18.20 -2.31
N GLU A 6 -8.44 17.78 -2.58
CA GLU A 6 -8.07 16.39 -2.43
C GLU A 6 -8.19 16.05 -0.95
N VAL A 7 -9.25 15.32 -0.60
CA VAL A 7 -9.51 14.93 0.79
C VAL A 7 -8.45 13.92 1.17
N ALA A 8 -7.43 14.37 1.89
CA ALA A 8 -6.43 13.48 2.46
C ALA A 8 -7.12 12.50 3.42
N CYS A 9 -6.70 11.23 3.37
CA CYS A 9 -7.19 10.18 4.26
C CYS A 9 -7.07 10.62 5.72
N GLN A 10 -8.17 10.60 6.48
CA GLN A 10 -8.16 11.11 7.85
C GLN A 10 -7.29 10.26 8.79
N ALA A 11 -7.11 8.97 8.48
CA ALA A 11 -6.24 8.08 9.22
C ALA A 11 -4.75 8.33 8.92
N CYS A 12 -4.31 8.09 7.68
CA CYS A 12 -2.89 8.13 7.33
C CYS A 12 -2.40 9.51 6.85
N SER A 13 -3.31 10.45 6.58
CA SER A 13 -3.05 11.79 6.03
C SER A 13 -2.33 11.79 4.68
N ARG A 14 -2.53 10.73 3.88
CA ARG A 14 -2.10 10.68 2.49
C ARG A 14 -3.30 10.81 1.57
N GLU A 15 -3.05 11.33 0.38
CA GLU A 15 -4.04 11.54 -0.66
C GLU A 15 -4.33 10.25 -1.45
N GLY A 16 -5.27 10.32 -2.40
CA GLY A 16 -5.62 9.21 -3.29
C GLY A 16 -6.51 8.11 -2.69
N HIS A 17 -6.94 8.22 -1.44
CA HIS A 17 -7.87 7.26 -0.82
C HIS A 17 -8.58 7.85 0.42
N ASP A 18 -9.72 7.26 0.79
CA ASP A 18 -10.43 7.57 2.03
C ASP A 18 -9.99 6.66 3.21
N SER A 19 -10.50 6.92 4.40
CA SER A 19 -10.16 6.11 5.59
C SER A 19 -10.62 4.65 5.49
N ILE A 20 -11.63 4.34 4.69
CA ILE A 20 -12.17 2.98 4.51
C ILE A 20 -11.20 2.15 3.67
N ASN A 21 -10.65 2.76 2.61
CA ASN A 21 -9.71 2.15 1.69
C ASN A 21 -8.24 2.31 2.11
N CYS A 22 -7.99 2.76 3.34
CA CYS A 22 -6.65 3.01 3.84
C CYS A 22 -5.96 1.71 4.26
N SER A 23 -4.92 1.33 3.51
CA SER A 23 -4.13 0.10 3.73
C SER A 23 -3.45 0.01 5.10
N TRP A 24 -3.40 1.10 5.86
CA TRP A 24 -2.76 1.16 7.17
C TRP A 24 -3.71 0.81 8.32
N VAL A 25 -5.02 1.02 8.15
CA VAL A 25 -6.02 0.77 9.20
C VAL A 25 -6.76 -0.53 8.92
N TYR A 26 -7.45 -1.04 9.94
CA TYR A 26 -8.25 -2.26 9.85
C TYR A 26 -7.46 -3.53 9.49
N THR A 27 -6.12 -3.47 9.56
CA THR A 27 -5.23 -4.62 9.41
C THR A 27 -5.20 -5.46 10.70
N ARG A 28 -4.76 -6.72 10.62
CA ARG A 28 -4.61 -7.56 11.81
C ARG A 28 -3.50 -7.04 12.73
N CYS A 29 -3.66 -7.28 14.03
CA CYS A 29 -2.61 -7.04 15.00
C CYS A 29 -1.33 -7.80 14.64
N ARG A 30 -0.17 -7.17 14.81
CA ARG A 30 1.14 -7.79 14.56
C ARG A 30 1.45 -8.90 15.57
N LYS A 31 0.84 -8.88 16.76
CA LYS A 31 1.02 -9.95 17.76
C LYS A 31 0.16 -11.16 17.38
N PRO A 32 0.76 -12.32 17.02
CA PRO A 32 0.00 -13.46 16.50
C PRO A 32 -0.98 -14.06 17.52
N SER A 33 -0.70 -13.91 18.82
CA SER A 33 -1.58 -14.38 19.91
C SER A 33 -2.85 -13.55 20.07
N TYR A 34 -2.99 -12.43 19.35
CA TYR A 34 -4.15 -11.55 19.43
C TYR A 34 -4.83 -11.42 18.06
N ASN A 35 -6.06 -11.88 17.95
CA ASN A 35 -6.90 -11.68 16.75
C ASN A 35 -7.56 -10.29 16.72
N GLY A 36 -6.84 -9.27 17.19
CA GLY A 36 -7.34 -7.90 17.25
C GLY A 36 -7.07 -7.12 15.96
N ILE A 37 -7.80 -6.02 15.78
CA ILE A 37 -7.60 -5.08 14.68
C ILE A 37 -6.58 -4.01 15.08
N ARG A 38 -5.72 -3.61 14.14
CA ARG A 38 -4.76 -2.52 14.28
C ARG A 38 -5.46 -1.17 14.07
N LYS A 39 -5.31 -0.29 15.05
CA LYS A 39 -5.81 1.09 15.02
C LYS A 39 -4.64 2.03 14.77
N LEU A 40 -4.84 3.06 13.96
CA LEU A 40 -3.90 4.17 13.79
C LEU A 40 -4.38 5.35 14.65
N LEU A 41 -3.58 5.75 15.63
CA LEU A 41 -3.90 6.78 16.61
C LEU A 41 -2.86 7.90 16.56
N ARG A 42 -3.19 9.03 17.21
CA ARG A 42 -2.23 10.10 17.51
C ARG A 42 -1.89 10.04 19.00
N SER A 43 -0.61 10.07 19.33
CA SER A 43 -0.14 10.08 20.70
C SER A 43 -0.55 11.37 21.40
N SER A 44 -1.01 11.25 22.64
CA SER A 44 -1.29 12.34 23.56
C SER A 44 -0.16 12.58 24.56
N GLN A 45 0.93 11.81 24.49
CA GLN A 45 2.04 11.95 25.44
C GLN A 45 2.85 13.23 25.14
N PRO A 46 3.31 13.97 26.16
CA PRO A 46 4.02 15.24 25.96
C PRO A 46 5.22 15.16 25.01
N THR A 47 6.00 14.08 25.09
CA THR A 47 7.23 13.88 24.27
C THR A 47 6.96 13.43 22.84
N SER A 48 5.72 13.02 22.53
CA SER A 48 5.34 12.48 21.22
C SER A 48 4.00 13.02 20.74
N LEU A 49 3.57 14.18 21.23
CA LEU A 49 2.24 14.73 20.98
C LEU A 49 1.97 14.82 19.48
N GLY A 50 0.83 14.26 19.06
CA GLY A 50 0.40 14.26 17.66
C GLY A 50 1.09 13.23 16.77
N LYS A 51 2.19 12.59 17.21
CA LYS A 51 2.86 11.52 16.45
C LYS A 51 1.92 10.34 16.28
N LYS A 52 1.92 9.78 15.07
CA LYS A 52 1.05 8.66 14.74
C LYS A 52 1.65 7.33 15.19
N CYS A 53 0.84 6.51 15.82
CA CYS A 53 1.23 5.17 16.26
C CYS A 53 0.13 4.16 15.98
N PHE A 54 0.53 2.91 15.85
CA PHE A 54 -0.39 1.80 15.77
C PHE A 54 -0.56 1.12 17.12
N THR A 55 -1.80 0.78 17.47
CA THR A 55 -2.12 -0.04 18.64
C THR A 55 -3.09 -1.16 18.26
N CYS A 56 -3.18 -2.18 19.10
CA CYS A 56 -4.23 -3.20 18.98
C CYS A 56 -5.55 -2.68 19.57
N GLN A 57 -6.67 -3.06 18.97
CA GLN A 57 -8.00 -2.84 19.56
C GLN A 57 -8.21 -3.61 20.87
N HIS A 58 -7.55 -4.75 21.03
CA HIS A 58 -7.73 -5.62 22.19
C HIS A 58 -7.11 -4.98 23.45
N PRO A 59 -7.85 -4.76 24.53
CA PRO A 59 -7.40 -3.97 25.69
C PRO A 59 -6.21 -4.56 26.42
N THR A 60 -6.06 -5.89 26.41
CA THR A 60 -4.91 -6.59 27.02
C THR A 60 -3.70 -6.72 26.08
N CYS A 61 -3.83 -6.32 24.81
CA CYS A 61 -2.73 -6.37 23.87
C CYS A 61 -1.93 -5.07 23.90
N ASN A 62 -0.71 -5.15 24.42
CA ASN A 62 0.27 -4.07 24.39
C ASN A 62 1.03 -3.99 23.03
N GLY A 63 0.39 -4.38 21.93
CA GLY A 63 0.97 -4.21 20.59
C GLY A 63 1.09 -2.73 20.26
N PHE A 64 2.31 -2.30 19.92
CA PHE A 64 2.64 -0.90 19.62
C PHE A 64 3.66 -0.83 18.49
N GLN A 65 3.57 0.17 17.62
CA GLN A 65 4.60 0.51 16.63
C GLN A 65 4.40 1.96 16.18
N TRP A 66 5.49 2.70 15.94
CA TRP A 66 5.35 4.03 15.36
C TRP A 66 4.97 3.97 13.88
N PHE A 67 4.16 4.92 13.42
CA PHE A 67 3.75 4.96 12.01
C PHE A 67 4.96 5.17 11.08
N GLU A 68 5.92 6.02 11.48
CA GLU A 68 7.14 6.29 10.71
C GLU A 68 8.02 5.04 10.56
N GLU A 69 8.17 4.23 11.61
CA GLU A 69 8.88 2.96 11.54
C GLU A 69 8.25 2.01 10.53
N GLN A 70 6.91 1.93 10.52
CA GLN A 70 6.19 1.10 9.57
C GLN A 70 6.36 1.59 8.12
N LEU A 71 6.41 2.91 7.91
CA LEU A 71 6.68 3.49 6.60
C LEU A 71 8.08 3.16 6.12
N ILE A 72 9.08 3.24 7.00
CA ILE A 72 10.46 2.86 6.69
C ILE A 72 10.52 1.36 6.35
N GLU A 73 9.93 0.49 7.17
CA GLU A 73 9.83 -0.95 6.86
C GLU A 73 9.20 -1.18 5.49
N TRP A 74 8.14 -0.45 5.14
CA TRP A 74 7.47 -0.57 3.84
C TRP A 74 8.36 -0.10 2.68
N VAL A 75 9.01 1.05 2.81
CA VAL A 75 9.93 1.58 1.78
C VAL A 75 11.10 0.63 1.57
N LEU A 76 11.71 0.13 2.65
CA LEU A 76 12.80 -0.84 2.56
C LEU A 76 12.34 -2.13 1.89
N HIS A 77 11.14 -2.61 2.19
CA HIS A 77 10.58 -3.78 1.53
C HIS A 77 10.36 -3.56 0.03
N GLN A 78 9.84 -2.39 -0.36
CA GLN A 78 9.68 -2.03 -1.78
C GLN A 78 11.02 -1.94 -2.51
N LEU A 79 12.03 -1.32 -1.90
CA LEU A 79 13.39 -1.26 -2.45
C LEU A 79 13.98 -2.66 -2.61
N ASN A 80 13.78 -3.55 -1.63
CA ASN A 80 14.23 -4.93 -1.73
C ASN A 80 13.56 -5.66 -2.90
N ILE A 81 12.24 -5.54 -3.06
CA ILE A 81 11.53 -6.13 -4.20
C ILE A 81 12.07 -5.59 -5.53
N LEU A 82 12.31 -4.27 -5.63
CA LEU A 82 12.89 -3.67 -6.83
C LEU A 82 14.29 -4.22 -7.13
N MET A 83 15.14 -4.35 -6.12
CA MET A 83 16.47 -4.93 -6.27
C MET A 83 16.41 -6.39 -6.73
N GLU A 84 15.53 -7.21 -6.15
CA GLU A 84 15.31 -8.59 -6.59
C GLU A 84 14.82 -8.67 -8.04
N MET A 85 13.90 -7.79 -8.47
CA MET A 85 13.44 -7.74 -9.86
C MET A 85 14.55 -7.35 -10.85
N VAL A 86 15.47 -6.46 -10.45
CA VAL A 86 16.65 -6.08 -11.25
C VAL A 86 17.62 -7.26 -11.34
N VAL A 87 17.88 -7.96 -10.23
CA VAL A 87 18.76 -9.14 -10.18
C VAL A 87 18.20 -10.30 -11.02
N LEU A 88 16.88 -10.47 -11.03
CA LEU A 88 16.20 -11.50 -11.83
C LEU A 88 15.97 -11.10 -13.30
N GLY A 89 16.38 -9.90 -13.72
CA GLY A 89 16.31 -9.47 -15.11
C GLY A 89 14.90 -9.29 -15.68
N VAL A 90 13.86 -9.15 -14.84
CA VAL A 90 12.48 -8.90 -15.29
C VAL A 90 12.27 -7.40 -15.43
N GLY A 91 12.91 -6.80 -16.42
CA GLY A 91 12.74 -5.40 -16.75
C GLY A 91 11.46 -5.18 -17.57
N GLN A 92 10.39 -4.68 -16.95
CA GLN A 92 9.46 -3.80 -17.65
C GLN A 92 9.21 -2.53 -16.82
N PRO A 93 9.46 -1.33 -17.37
CA PRO A 93 9.16 -0.09 -16.69
C PRO A 93 7.64 0.08 -16.61
N ILE A 94 7.11 0.21 -15.39
CA ILE A 94 5.75 0.68 -15.18
C ILE A 94 5.75 2.18 -15.47
N THR A 95 5.65 2.54 -16.75
CA THR A 95 5.31 3.91 -17.12
C THR A 95 3.88 4.16 -16.63
N GLY A 96 3.73 5.18 -15.80
CA GLY A 96 2.42 5.61 -15.30
C GLY A 96 1.52 5.94 -16.47
N SER A 97 0.50 5.11 -16.70
CA SER A 97 -0.54 5.38 -17.68
C SER A 97 -1.58 6.32 -17.06
N LYS A 98 -1.51 7.60 -17.45
CA LYS A 98 -2.68 8.48 -17.43
C LYS A 98 -3.46 8.22 -18.72
N HIS A 99 -4.76 8.00 -18.56
CA HIS A 99 -5.79 7.80 -19.59
C HIS A 99 -5.52 8.48 -20.94
N SER A 100 -5.83 7.79 -22.04
CA SER A 100 -6.46 8.39 -23.21
C SER A 100 -7.29 7.37 -23.99
N HIS A 101 -8.38 7.91 -24.52
CA HIS A 101 -9.57 7.31 -25.10
C HIS A 101 -9.30 6.58 -26.43
N GLY A 102 -9.98 5.44 -26.61
CA GLY A 102 -10.41 4.93 -27.92
C GLY A 102 -9.34 4.32 -28.83
N GLU A 103 -9.28 2.98 -28.90
CA GLU A 103 -9.18 2.25 -30.16
C GLU A 103 -9.38 0.73 -29.93
N ILE A 104 -10.12 0.11 -30.85
CA ILE A 104 -10.66 -1.25 -30.79
C ILE A 104 -9.53 -2.28 -31.00
N PRO A 105 -9.41 -3.36 -30.20
CA PRO A 105 -8.44 -4.41 -30.51
C PRO A 105 -8.94 -5.25 -31.69
N HIS A 106 -8.32 -5.02 -32.86
CA HIS A 106 -8.48 -5.88 -34.03
C HIS A 106 -7.78 -7.22 -33.76
N VAL A 107 -8.57 -8.28 -33.55
CA VAL A 107 -8.11 -9.67 -33.62
C VAL A 107 -7.39 -9.89 -34.95
N ARG A 108 -6.17 -10.42 -34.91
CA ARG A 108 -5.54 -11.04 -36.08
C ARG A 108 -4.94 -12.38 -35.69
N SER A 109 -5.71 -13.43 -35.97
CA SER A 109 -5.27 -14.81 -36.00
C SER A 109 -4.14 -15.00 -37.00
N GLN A 110 -3.14 -15.81 -36.67
CA GLN A 110 -2.38 -16.58 -37.66
C GLN A 110 -2.04 -17.99 -37.13
N THR A 111 -2.08 -18.93 -38.08
CA THR A 111 -2.24 -20.37 -37.95
C THR A 111 -0.94 -21.09 -38.34
N VAL A 112 -0.53 -22.06 -37.50
CA VAL A 112 0.17 -23.35 -37.76
C VAL A 112 1.45 -23.40 -38.62
N LYS A 113 2.48 -24.10 -38.09
CA LYS A 113 3.18 -25.16 -38.83
C LYS A 113 3.73 -26.23 -37.89
N GLY A 114 3.16 -27.44 -37.98
CA GLY A 114 3.68 -28.64 -37.34
C GLY A 114 4.96 -29.14 -38.00
N ARG A 115 5.72 -29.96 -37.26
CA ARG A 115 6.71 -30.88 -37.81
C ARG A 115 6.66 -32.18 -37.03
N GLU A 116 6.20 -33.23 -37.71
CA GLU A 116 6.55 -34.62 -37.40
C GLU A 116 7.97 -34.89 -37.89
N SER A 117 8.75 -35.60 -37.09
CA SER A 117 9.58 -36.73 -37.52
C SER A 117 9.98 -37.57 -36.32
#